data_AF-A0AAD7F1Y7-F1
#
_entry.id   AF-A0AAD7F1Y7-F1
#
_cell.length_a   1.000
_cell.length_b   1.000
_cell.length_c   1.000
_cell.angle_alpha   90.00
_cell.angle_beta   90.00
_cell.angle_gamma   90.00
#
_symmetry.space_group_name_H-M   'P 1'
#
loop_
_entity.id
_entity.type
_entity.pdbx_description
1 polymer ?
#
loop_
_entity_poly.entity_id
_entity_poly.type
_entity_poly.pdbx_seq_one_letter_code
_entity_poly.pdbx_strand_id
1 'polypeptide(L)'
;MNSLVRRGLARPLLARQYATPVKEPNPQYNSYPELPDISHQYRAPLGWQDKLLRRNFGDTVHHYEEVNSMWGPDIPVIPPKQALRQFLIAAGGFVTAGLFMRAFLVPDRPAIPREYPFNGLEVELGGHKANPEAENSEE
;
A
#
# COMPACT_ATOMS: atom_id res chain seq x y z
N MET A 1 33.27 29.77 47.14
CA MET A 1 31.88 29.96 46.71
C MET A 1 31.89 30.00 45.19
N ASN A 2 31.36 28.95 44.54
CA ASN A 2 31.58 28.64 43.13
C ASN A 2 30.86 29.62 42.19
N SER A 3 31.56 30.10 41.16
CA SER A 3 30.99 30.88 40.06
C SER A 3 30.28 29.96 39.06
N LEU A 4 28.99 30.19 38.85
CA LEU A 4 28.18 29.47 37.87
C LEU A 4 28.38 30.10 36.49
N VAL A 5 29.18 29.44 35.65
CA VAL A 5 29.31 29.76 34.22
C VAL A 5 28.02 29.34 33.51
N ARG A 6 27.23 30.33 33.07
CA ARG A 6 26.05 30.10 32.22
C ARG A 6 26.52 29.71 30.81
N ARG A 7 26.42 28.42 30.47
CA ARG A 7 26.56 27.97 29.07
C ARG A 7 25.34 28.44 28.27
N GLY A 8 25.52 29.46 27.45
CA GLY A 8 24.54 29.84 26.45
C GLY A 8 24.38 28.72 25.41
N LEU A 9 23.15 28.25 25.21
CA LEU A 9 22.81 27.36 24.11
C LEU A 9 22.96 28.15 22.80
N ALA A 10 23.99 27.86 22.02
CA ALA A 10 24.13 28.40 20.68
C ALA A 10 22.97 27.91 19.81
N ARG A 11 22.07 28.82 19.44
CA ARG A 11 21.06 28.55 18.41
C ARG A 11 21.79 28.32 17.09
N PRO A 12 21.55 27.21 16.37
CA PRO A 12 22.16 27.02 15.06
C PRO A 12 21.66 28.14 14.15
N LEU A 13 22.61 28.84 13.51
CA LEU A 13 22.31 29.82 12.46
C LEU A 13 21.56 29.08 11.36
N LEU A 14 20.31 29.49 11.10
CA LEU A 14 19.56 29.04 9.93
C LEU A 14 20.35 29.42 8.69
N ALA A 15 21.03 28.43 8.09
CA ALA A 15 21.72 28.60 6.84
C ALA A 15 20.69 29.06 5.79
N ARG A 16 20.94 30.26 5.27
CA ARG A 16 20.09 30.93 4.32
C ARG A 16 20.21 30.22 2.96
N GLN A 17 19.48 29.13 2.73
CA GLN A 17 19.46 28.39 1.45
C GLN A 17 18.66 29.18 0.39
N TYR A 18 19.31 30.15 -0.27
CA TYR A 18 18.69 30.95 -1.36
C TYR A 18 19.23 30.56 -2.75
N ALA A 19 20.04 29.50 -2.85
CA ALA A 19 20.42 28.96 -4.14
C ALA A 19 19.29 28.07 -4.64
N THR A 20 18.53 28.53 -5.64
CA THR A 20 17.74 27.63 -6.48
C THR A 20 18.72 26.63 -7.10
N PRO A 21 18.58 25.32 -6.87
CA PRO A 21 19.51 24.35 -7.45
C PRO A 21 19.47 24.49 -8.97
N VAL A 22 20.63 24.73 -9.58
CA VAL A 22 20.77 24.61 -11.03
C VAL A 22 20.47 23.15 -11.36
N LYS A 23 19.45 22.91 -12.18
CA LYS A 23 19.12 21.55 -12.63
C LYS A 23 20.20 21.11 -13.60
N GLU A 24 21.20 20.41 -13.10
CA GLU A 24 22.21 19.78 -13.94
C GLU A 24 21.55 18.68 -14.78
N PRO A 25 21.88 18.58 -16.08
CA PRO A 25 21.34 17.53 -16.93
C PRO A 25 21.74 16.16 -16.38
N ASN A 26 20.79 15.23 -16.35
CA ASN A 26 21.06 13.90 -15.83
C ASN A 26 22.19 13.22 -16.64
N PRO A 27 23.32 12.84 -16.00
CA PRO A 27 24.47 12.26 -16.71
C PRO A 27 24.14 10.95 -17.43
N GLN A 28 23.05 10.26 -17.06
CA GLN A 28 22.60 9.01 -17.69
C GLN A 28 21.98 9.21 -19.07
N TYR A 29 21.50 10.41 -19.38
CA TYR A 29 20.74 10.64 -20.62
C TYR A 29 21.63 10.83 -21.85
N ASN A 30 22.95 10.91 -21.71
CA ASN A 30 23.89 11.04 -22.84
C ASN A 30 23.44 12.07 -23.89
N SER A 31 23.07 13.29 -23.43
CA SER A 31 22.53 14.39 -24.24
C SER A 31 21.12 14.20 -24.81
N TYR A 32 20.39 13.15 -24.42
CA TYR A 32 18.96 13.02 -24.71
C TYR A 32 18.15 14.07 -23.92
N PRO A 33 17.12 14.69 -24.53
CA PRO A 33 16.33 15.71 -23.84
C PRO A 33 15.58 15.13 -22.64
N GLU A 34 15.64 15.83 -21.51
CA GLU A 34 14.85 15.48 -20.33
C GLU A 34 13.42 16.00 -20.51
N LEU A 35 12.50 15.06 -20.73
CA LEU A 35 11.07 15.31 -20.89
C LEU A 35 10.37 15.22 -19.51
N PRO A 36 9.18 15.83 -19.35
CA PRO A 36 8.41 15.70 -18.13
C PRO A 36 7.90 14.26 -17.91
N ASP A 37 8.01 13.75 -16.68
CA ASP A 37 7.45 12.48 -16.25
C ASP A 37 5.92 12.53 -16.11
N ILE A 38 5.22 12.61 -17.25
CA ILE A 38 3.76 12.70 -17.31
C ILE A 38 3.22 11.61 -18.24
N SER A 39 2.32 10.78 -17.71
CA SER A 39 1.64 9.75 -18.51
C SER A 39 0.83 10.38 -19.66
N HIS A 40 0.88 9.73 -20.82
CA HIS A 40 0.11 10.09 -22.01
C HIS A 40 -1.40 10.02 -21.76
N GLN A 41 -1.85 9.29 -20.74
CA GLN A 41 -3.26 9.21 -20.37
C GLN A 41 -3.82 10.57 -19.90
N TYR A 42 -2.98 11.53 -19.46
CA TYR A 42 -3.41 12.91 -19.15
C TYR A 42 -3.67 13.76 -20.39
N ARG A 43 -3.18 13.33 -21.56
CA ARG A 43 -3.37 14.06 -22.83
C ARG A 43 -4.82 13.96 -23.29
N ALA A 44 -5.25 14.95 -24.08
CA ALA A 44 -6.57 14.94 -24.70
C ALA A 44 -6.79 13.65 -25.51
N PRO A 45 -8.00 13.07 -25.50
CA PRO A 45 -8.26 11.77 -26.12
C PRO A 45 -8.22 11.79 -27.66
N LEU A 46 -8.33 12.96 -28.29
CA LEU A 46 -8.42 13.13 -29.75
C LEU A 46 -7.40 14.17 -30.24
N GLY A 47 -7.09 14.14 -31.54
CA GLY A 47 -6.22 15.12 -32.19
C GLY A 47 -4.79 14.66 -32.48
N TRP A 48 -4.49 13.37 -32.31
CA TRP A 48 -3.17 12.79 -32.51
C TRP A 48 -3.08 12.01 -33.82
N GLN A 49 -1.90 12.00 -34.45
CA GLN A 49 -1.63 11.16 -35.62
C GLN A 49 -1.66 9.67 -35.24
N ASP A 50 -1.05 9.31 -34.12
CA ASP A 50 -1.26 8.03 -33.44
C ASP A 50 -2.30 8.20 -32.33
N LYS A 51 -3.53 7.75 -32.62
CA LYS A 51 -4.66 7.84 -31.68
C LYS A 51 -4.53 6.89 -30.50
N LEU A 52 -3.85 5.76 -30.65
CA LEU A 52 -3.71 4.75 -29.61
C LEU A 52 -2.72 5.23 -28.54
N LEU A 53 -1.57 5.73 -28.97
CA LEU A 53 -0.51 6.20 -28.07
C LEU A 53 -0.65 7.68 -27.67
N ARG A 54 -1.61 8.41 -28.27
CA ARG A 54 -1.80 9.86 -28.12
C ARG A 54 -0.50 10.63 -28.39
N ARG A 55 0.10 10.38 -29.57
CA ARG A 55 1.40 10.93 -29.99
C ARG A 55 1.39 11.35 -31.46
N ASN A 56 2.21 12.32 -31.84
CA ASN A 56 2.45 12.68 -33.23
C ASN A 56 3.78 12.10 -33.74
N PHE A 57 3.87 11.96 -35.05
CA PHE A 57 5.09 11.53 -35.71
C PHE A 57 6.17 12.61 -35.59
N GLY A 58 7.37 12.22 -35.16
CA GLY A 58 8.48 13.15 -34.94
C GLY A 58 8.55 13.75 -33.53
N ASP A 59 7.56 13.49 -32.66
CA ASP A 59 7.66 13.85 -31.24
C ASP A 59 8.83 13.11 -30.59
N THR A 60 9.54 13.80 -29.69
CA THR A 60 10.59 13.17 -28.87
C THR A 60 9.97 12.20 -27.88
N VAL A 61 10.56 11.01 -27.76
CA VAL A 61 10.05 9.91 -26.94
C VAL A 61 10.54 10.07 -25.51
N HIS A 62 9.69 9.82 -24.50
CA HIS A 62 10.16 9.86 -23.13
C HIS A 62 11.18 8.74 -22.88
N HIS A 63 12.19 8.95 -22.05
CA HIS A 63 13.19 7.90 -21.81
C HIS A 63 12.60 6.69 -21.06
N TYR A 64 11.59 6.93 -20.22
CA TYR A 64 10.70 5.93 -19.60
C TYR A 64 9.33 5.88 -20.29
N GLU A 65 9.31 5.82 -21.63
CA GLU A 65 8.07 5.74 -22.42
C GLU A 65 7.23 4.54 -22.01
N GLU A 66 7.83 3.41 -21.65
CA GLU A 66 7.13 2.20 -21.23
C GLU A 66 6.23 2.39 -20.01
N VAL A 67 6.60 3.28 -19.08
CA VAL A 67 5.79 3.62 -17.91
C VAL A 67 4.81 4.75 -18.23
N ASN A 68 5.24 5.74 -19.01
CA ASN A 68 4.45 6.94 -19.32
C ASN A 68 3.53 6.78 -20.55
N SER A 69 3.59 5.66 -21.25
CA SER A 69 2.74 5.34 -22.40
C SER A 69 1.31 5.04 -21.98
N MET A 70 0.41 4.96 -22.96
CA MET A 70 -0.96 4.48 -22.78
C MET A 70 -1.03 3.06 -22.21
N TRP A 71 0.02 2.26 -22.46
CA TRP A 71 0.15 0.88 -21.98
C TRP A 71 0.72 0.77 -20.56
N GLY A 72 1.12 1.89 -19.96
CA GLY A 72 1.56 1.92 -18.57
C GLY A 72 0.40 1.78 -17.57
N PRO A 73 0.70 1.83 -16.27
CA PRO A 73 -0.31 1.87 -15.23
C PRO A 73 -1.31 3.02 -15.44
N ASP A 74 -2.58 2.77 -15.12
CA ASP A 74 -3.63 3.78 -15.31
C ASP A 74 -3.52 4.94 -14.30
N ILE A 75 -3.98 6.12 -14.70
CA ILE A 75 -3.94 7.32 -13.86
C ILE A 75 -4.90 7.18 -12.68
N PRO A 76 -4.45 7.46 -11.45
CA PRO A 76 -5.34 7.47 -10.31
C PRO A 76 -6.27 8.70 -10.35
N VAL A 77 -7.58 8.47 -10.27
CA VAL A 77 -8.60 9.53 -10.14
C VAL A 77 -8.51 10.25 -8.78
N ILE A 78 -8.09 9.51 -7.74
CA ILE A 78 -7.96 9.99 -6.36
C ILE A 78 -6.50 9.88 -5.94
N PRO A 79 -5.92 10.86 -5.22
CA PRO A 79 -4.55 10.77 -4.75
C PRO A 79 -4.27 9.46 -3.99
N PRO A 80 -3.18 8.72 -4.29
CA PRO A 80 -2.95 7.38 -3.75
C PRO A 80 -3.00 7.29 -2.21
N LYS A 81 -2.48 8.31 -1.52
CA LYS A 81 -2.51 8.39 -0.05
C LYS A 81 -3.94 8.46 0.51
N GLN A 82 -4.82 9.18 -0.19
CA GLN A 82 -6.22 9.30 0.22
C GLN A 82 -6.97 7.99 -0.05
N ALA A 83 -6.75 7.39 -1.23
CA ALA A 83 -7.35 6.11 -1.60
C ALA A 83 -6.97 5.00 -0.60
N LEU A 84 -5.68 4.90 -0.25
CA LEU A 84 -5.20 3.92 0.73
C LEU A 84 -5.84 4.15 2.11
N ARG A 85 -5.89 5.40 2.58
CA ARG A 85 -6.52 5.72 3.86
C ARG A 85 -8.00 5.32 3.89
N GLN A 86 -8.74 5.65 2.85
CA GLN A 86 -10.17 5.32 2.74
C GLN A 86 -10.37 3.80 2.70
N PHE A 87 -9.55 3.09 1.93
CA PHE A 87 -9.59 1.63 1.85
C PHE A 87 -9.32 0.97 3.20
N LEU A 88 -8.27 1.41 3.92
CA LEU A 88 -7.93 0.86 5.23
C LEU A 88 -9.01 1.12 6.28
N ILE A 89 -9.64 2.31 6.26
CA ILE A 89 -10.75 2.63 7.16
C ILE A 89 -11.94 1.73 6.85
N ALA A 90 -12.30 1.55 5.58
CA ALA A 90 -13.44 0.74 5.18
C ALA A 90 -13.23 -0.75 5.49
N ALA A 91 -12.11 -1.32 5.04
CA ALA A 91 -11.79 -2.73 5.25
C ALA A 91 -11.53 -3.02 6.74
N GLY A 92 -10.75 -2.16 7.40
CA GLY A 92 -10.48 -2.28 8.83
C GLY A 92 -11.73 -2.14 9.67
N GLY A 93 -12.57 -1.13 9.39
CA GLY A 93 -13.85 -0.93 10.07
C GLY A 93 -14.81 -2.10 9.89
N PHE A 94 -14.88 -2.68 8.70
CA PHE A 94 -15.71 -3.86 8.44
C PHE A 94 -15.23 -5.08 9.23
N VAL A 95 -13.93 -5.38 9.21
CA VAL A 95 -13.36 -6.53 9.94
C VAL A 95 -13.50 -6.35 11.44
N THR A 96 -13.18 -5.18 11.98
CA THR A 96 -13.29 -4.92 13.42
C THR A 96 -14.74 -4.98 13.89
N ALA A 97 -15.68 -4.42 13.12
CA ALA A 97 -17.10 -4.52 13.44
C ALA A 97 -17.59 -5.98 13.40
N GLY A 98 -17.17 -6.76 12.40
CA GLY A 98 -17.52 -8.18 12.30
C GLY A 98 -17.00 -9.00 13.48
N LEU A 99 -15.73 -8.80 13.87
CA LEU A 99 -15.14 -9.48 15.02
C LEU A 99 -15.78 -9.03 16.34
N PHE A 100 -16.07 -7.75 16.49
CA PHE A 100 -16.76 -7.21 17.66
C PHE A 100 -18.16 -7.81 17.81
N MET A 101 -18.92 -7.86 16.71
CA MET A 101 -20.24 -8.50 16.69
C MET A 101 -20.15 -9.98 17.07
N ARG A 102 -19.21 -10.74 16.48
CA ARG A 102 -19.01 -12.15 16.80
C ARG A 102 -18.65 -12.38 18.27
N ALA A 103 -17.78 -11.53 18.83
CA ALA A 103 -17.26 -11.73 20.18
C ALA A 103 -18.26 -11.35 21.29
N PHE A 104 -19.10 -10.34 21.05
CA PHE A 104 -19.92 -9.76 22.12
C PHE A 104 -21.42 -9.75 21.85
N LEU A 105 -21.87 -9.76 20.59
CA LEU A 105 -23.29 -9.61 20.24
C LEU A 105 -23.94 -10.94 19.81
N VAL A 106 -23.15 -11.92 19.36
CA VAL A 106 -23.69 -13.23 18.98
C VAL A 106 -23.95 -14.04 20.24
N PRO A 107 -25.21 -14.47 20.49
CA PRO A 107 -25.52 -15.32 21.63
C PRO A 107 -24.97 -16.73 21.41
N ASP A 108 -24.70 -17.42 22.52
CA ASP A 108 -24.28 -18.81 22.48
C ASP A 108 -25.34 -19.69 21.82
N ARG A 109 -24.88 -20.75 21.15
CA ARG A 109 -25.77 -21.67 20.45
C ARG A 109 -26.73 -22.30 21.49
N PRO A 110 -28.06 -22.21 21.29
CA PRO A 110 -29.04 -22.74 22.24
C PRO A 110 -29.12 -24.28 22.26
N ALA A 111 -28.26 -24.96 21.51
CA ALA A 111 -28.21 -26.39 21.38
C ALA A 111 -26.81 -26.90 21.73
N ILE A 112 -26.77 -28.00 22.50
CA ILE A 112 -25.56 -28.74 22.83
C ILE A 112 -24.95 -29.27 21.52
N PRO A 113 -23.61 -29.24 21.35
CA PRO A 113 -22.96 -29.92 20.23
C PRO A 113 -23.38 -31.38 20.17
N ARG A 114 -23.42 -31.95 18.96
CA ARG A 114 -23.71 -33.37 18.79
C ARG A 114 -22.59 -34.20 19.42
N GLU A 115 -22.95 -35.01 20.40
CA GLU A 115 -22.07 -36.02 20.97
C GLU A 115 -22.11 -37.29 20.13
N TYR A 116 -20.98 -37.96 20.07
CA TYR A 116 -20.74 -39.14 19.25
C TYR A 116 -20.23 -40.29 20.13
N PRO A 117 -20.80 -41.51 20.04
CA PRO A 117 -20.36 -42.65 20.84
C PRO A 117 -18.94 -43.09 20.48
N PHE A 118 -18.31 -43.97 21.28
CA PHE A 118 -16.96 -44.49 21.04
C PHE A 118 -15.88 -43.38 20.96
N ASN A 119 -15.81 -42.53 22.00
CA ASN A 119 -14.85 -41.41 22.11
C ASN A 119 -14.84 -40.50 20.87
N GLY A 120 -16.01 -40.08 20.39
CA GLY A 120 -16.07 -39.19 19.22
C GLY A 120 -15.85 -39.90 17.88
N LEU A 121 -16.19 -41.20 17.78
CA LEU A 121 -15.93 -42.03 16.59
C LEU A 121 -14.43 -42.11 16.25
N GLU A 122 -13.55 -42.14 17.26
CA GLU A 122 -12.10 -42.06 17.06
C GLU A 122 -11.57 -43.12 16.08
N VAL A 123 -11.99 -44.38 16.24
CA VAL A 123 -11.57 -45.50 15.38
C VAL A 123 -12.09 -45.34 13.96
N GLU A 124 -13.34 -44.92 13.81
CA GLU A 124 -14.00 -44.72 12.51
C GLU A 124 -13.44 -43.51 11.75
N LEU A 125 -12.89 -42.52 12.46
CA LEU A 125 -12.26 -41.32 11.90
C LEU A 125 -10.74 -41.48 11.66
N GLY A 126 -10.20 -42.69 11.81
CA GLY A 126 -8.81 -43.01 11.48
C GLY A 126 -7.84 -43.12 12.66
N GLY A 127 -8.33 -43.07 13.90
CA GLY A 127 -7.57 -43.26 15.14
C GLY A 127 -6.60 -42.11 15.48
N HIS A 128 -6.04 -42.13 16.70
CA HIS A 128 -5.07 -41.15 17.23
C HIS A 128 -3.89 -40.77 16.31
N LYS A 129 -3.54 -41.60 15.31
CA LYS A 129 -2.45 -41.28 14.37
C LYS A 129 -2.82 -40.21 13.35
N ALA A 130 -4.12 -39.94 13.15
CA ALA A 130 -4.61 -38.99 12.17
C ALA A 130 -4.99 -37.62 12.76
N ASN A 131 -5.18 -37.50 14.09
CA ASN A 131 -5.68 -36.27 14.72
C ASN A 131 -5.00 -35.97 16.08
N PRO A 132 -3.91 -35.18 16.12
CA PRO A 132 -3.20 -34.83 17.36
C PRO A 132 -3.93 -33.82 18.26
N GLU A 133 -5.11 -33.31 17.86
CA GLU A 133 -5.81 -32.25 18.57
C GLU A 133 -6.71 -32.73 19.73
N ALA A 134 -7.00 -34.03 19.82
CA ALA A 134 -7.87 -34.58 20.87
C ALA A 134 -7.23 -34.58 22.27
N GLU A 135 -5.90 -34.69 22.36
CA GLU A 135 -5.16 -34.79 23.63
C GLU A 135 -5.17 -33.48 24.44
N ASN A 136 -5.36 -32.32 23.80
CA ASN A 136 -5.28 -31.00 24.45
C ASN A 136 -6.61 -30.49 25.05
N SER A 137 -7.67 -31.29 25.04
CA SER A 137 -8.98 -30.88 25.58
C SER A 137 -9.29 -31.40 26.99
N GLU A 138 -8.32 -32.12 27.59
CA GLU A 138 -8.44 -32.72 28.92
C GLU A 138 -7.57 -32.04 30.02
N GLU A 139 -6.91 -30.91 29.71
CA GLU A 139 -6.27 -30.01 30.71
C GLU A 139 -7.07 -28.74 31.01
#